data_AF-A0A1S8IVY7-F1
#
_entry.id   AF-A0A1S8IVY7-F1
#
_cell.length_a   1.000
_cell.length_b   1.000
_cell.length_c   1.000
_cell.angle_alpha   90.00
_cell.angle_beta   90.00
_cell.angle_gamma   90.00
#
_symmetry.space_group_name_H-M   'P 1'
#
loop_
_entity.id
_entity.type
_entity.pdbx_description
1 polymer ?
#
loop_
_entity_poly.entity_id
_entity_poly.type
_entity_poly.pdbx_seq_one_letter_code
_entity_poly.pdbx_strand_id
1 'polypeptide(L)' 'MERTEYIQADDYERSESRQSQRNGYYERDFTTRVGTLELKVPRTRDGEFSTVFERYQRNEKALLASMLEMYV' A
#
# COMPACT_ATOMS: atom_id res chain seq x y z
N MET A 1 0.62 4.32 -10.29
CA MET A 1 1.89 4.01 -10.97
C MET A 1 2.42 2.67 -10.49
N GLU A 2 2.69 2.48 -9.19
CA GLU A 2 3.19 1.21 -8.62
C GLU A 2 2.37 -0.05 -8.98
N ARG A 3 1.04 -0.02 -8.83
CA ARG A 3 0.19 -1.18 -9.21
C ARG A 3 0.27 -1.48 -10.71
N THR A 4 0.31 -0.45 -11.55
CA THR A 4 0.37 -0.60 -13.00
C THR A 4 1.71 -1.20 -13.41
N GLU A 5 2.79 -0.75 -12.79
CA GLU A 5 4.14 -1.26 -12.98
C GLU A 5 4.25 -2.74 -12.57
N TYR A 6 3.70 -3.10 -11.41
CA TYR A 6 3.59 -4.50 -10.98
C TYR A 6 2.79 -5.36 -11.96
N ILE A 7 1.64 -4.86 -12.45
CA ILE A 7 0.78 -5.60 -13.39
C ILE A 7 1.45 -5.75 -14.77
N GLN A 8 2.36 -4.85 -15.14
CA GLN A 8 2.99 -4.75 -16.46
C GLN A 8 1.97 -4.60 -17.60
N ALA A 9 0.87 -3.89 -17.32
CA ALA A 9 -0.14 -3.52 -18.31
C ALA A 9 -0.98 -2.33 -17.83
N ASP A 10 -1.26 -1.41 -18.74
CA ASP A 10 -2.15 -0.29 -18.54
C ASP A 10 -3.62 -0.72 -18.38
N ASP A 11 -4.49 0.25 -18.16
CA ASP A 11 -5.93 0.01 -18.03
C ASP A 11 -6.46 -0.52 -19.37
N TYR A 12 -7.07 -1.71 -19.32
CA TYR A 12 -7.61 -2.44 -20.49
C TYR A 12 -6.61 -2.87 -21.57
N GLU A 13 -5.32 -2.60 -21.40
CA GLU A 13 -4.27 -2.97 -22.36
C GLU A 13 -4.03 -4.49 -22.41
N ARG A 14 -4.18 -5.12 -23.57
CA ARG A 14 -3.80 -6.53 -23.73
C ARG A 14 -2.28 -6.63 -23.93
N SER A 15 -1.60 -7.18 -22.93
CA SER A 15 -0.18 -7.49 -22.99
C SER A 15 0.06 -8.95 -22.62
N GLU A 16 0.97 -9.61 -23.34
CA GLU A 16 1.42 -10.96 -23.02
C GLU A 16 2.27 -10.99 -21.74
N SER A 17 2.91 -9.87 -21.36
CA SER A 17 3.69 -9.75 -20.12
C SER A 17 2.83 -9.49 -18.87
N ARG A 18 1.50 -9.44 -19.00
CA ARG A 18 0.62 -9.09 -17.88
C ARG A 18 0.74 -10.12 -16.75
N GLN A 19 1.23 -9.68 -15.58
CA GLN A 19 1.44 -10.56 -14.44
C GLN A 19 0.17 -10.77 -13.59
N SER A 20 -0.70 -9.77 -13.51
CA SER A 20 -1.86 -9.81 -12.62
C SER A 20 -3.03 -8.98 -13.12
N GLN A 21 -4.10 -8.94 -12.32
CA GLN A 21 -5.33 -8.20 -12.60
C GLN A 21 -5.67 -7.23 -11.47
N ARG A 22 -6.23 -6.08 -11.81
CA ARG A 22 -6.72 -5.10 -10.83
C ARG A 22 -7.95 -5.65 -10.11
N ASN A 23 -8.02 -5.54 -8.79
CA ASN A 23 -9.12 -6.06 -7.96
C ASN A 23 -9.71 -4.99 -7.03
N GLY A 24 -9.91 -3.79 -7.59
CA GLY A 24 -10.43 -2.63 -6.86
C GLY A 24 -9.46 -2.12 -5.80
N TYR A 25 -10.05 -1.60 -4.72
CA TYR A 25 -9.35 -1.00 -3.58
C TYR A 25 -10.00 -1.45 -2.29
N TYR A 26 -9.28 -1.31 -1.17
CA TYR A 26 -9.87 -1.34 0.16
C TYR A 26 -9.43 -0.10 0.94
N GLU A 27 -10.25 0.31 1.89
CA GLU A 27 -9.95 1.43 2.78
C GLU A 27 -9.34 0.93 4.07
N ARG A 28 -8.37 1.67 4.60
CA ARG A 28 -7.79 1.42 5.93
C ARG A 28 -7.29 2.71 6.55
N ASP A 29 -7.33 2.75 7.87
CA ASP A 29 -6.78 3.86 8.65
C ASP A 29 -5.27 3.71 8.84
N PHE A 30 -4.56 4.83 8.79
CA PHE A 30 -3.13 4.93 9.05
C PHE A 30 -2.81 6.13 9.95
N THR A 31 -2.31 5.85 11.14
CA THR A 31 -2.00 6.86 12.15
C THR A 31 -0.65 7.49 11.88
N THR A 32 -0.63 8.81 11.79
CA THR A 32 0.56 9.64 11.66
C THR A 32 0.68 10.59 12.86
N ARG A 33 1.82 11.29 13.00
CA ARG A 33 2.00 12.32 14.03
C ARG A 33 0.94 13.44 14.00
N VAL A 34 0.35 13.72 12.84
CA VAL A 34 -0.61 14.81 12.64
C VAL A 34 -2.07 14.33 12.67
N GLY A 35 -2.31 13.03 12.90
CA GLY A 35 -3.64 12.44 12.95
C GLY A 35 -3.78 11.16 12.11
N THR A 36 -5.01 10.66 12.03
CA THR A 36 -5.34 9.45 11.25
C THR A 36 -5.69 9.83 9.82
N LEU A 37 -5.04 9.15 8.86
CA LEU A 37 -5.32 9.25 7.44
C LEU A 37 -6.12 8.03 6.98
N GLU A 38 -7.17 8.26 6.20
CA GLU A 38 -7.89 7.19 5.52
C GLU A 38 -7.21 6.90 4.18
N LEU A 39 -6.67 5.69 4.02
CA LEU A 39 -5.92 5.26 2.84
C LEU A 39 -6.77 4.36 1.94
N LYS A 40 -6.80 4.67 0.65
CA LYS A 40 -7.38 3.81 -0.39
C LYS A 40 -6.30 2.94 -1.02
N VAL A 41 -6.16 1.71 -0.55
CA VAL A 41 -5.07 0.81 -0.95
C VAL A 41 -5.47 -0.05 -2.17
N PRO A 42 -4.71 0.01 -3.29
CA PRO A 42 -4.97 -0.81 -4.46
C PRO A 42 -4.80 -2.31 -4.18
N ARG A 43 -5.66 -3.12 -4.78
CA ARG A 43 -5.54 -4.59 -4.77
C ARG A 43 -5.27 -5.15 -6.15
N THR A 44 -4.50 -6.22 -6.17
CA THR A 44 -4.36 -7.14 -7.30
C THR A 44 -5.08 -8.45 -6.99
N ARG A 45 -5.31 -9.27 -8.01
CA ARG A 45 -6.08 -10.52 -7.89
C ARG A 45 -5.27 -11.68 -7.33
N ASP A 46 -3.96 -11.67 -7.52
CA ASP A 46 -3.00 -12.59 -6.89
C ASP A 46 -2.76 -12.30 -5.39
N GLY A 47 -2.94 -11.05 -4.95
CA GLY A 47 -2.72 -10.63 -3.56
C GLY A 47 -1.25 -10.44 -3.18
N GLU A 48 -0.33 -10.50 -4.15
CA GLU A 48 1.12 -10.39 -3.94
C GLU A 48 1.63 -8.93 -4.02
N PHE A 49 0.86 -8.04 -4.64
CA PHE A 49 1.18 -6.62 -4.70
C PHE A 49 1.11 -5.95 -3.31
N SER A 50 2.14 -5.17 -2.99
CA SER A 50 2.17 -4.30 -1.81
C SER A 50 2.55 -2.87 -2.22
N THR A 51 2.04 -1.89 -1.48
CA THR A 51 2.32 -0.46 -1.68
C THR A 51 3.54 -0.02 -0.87
N VAL A 52 3.99 1.23 -1.05
CA VAL A 52 4.95 1.90 -0.14
C VAL A 52 4.62 1.70 1.34
N PHE A 53 3.33 1.63 1.67
CA PHE A 53 2.91 1.22 3.00
C PHE A 53 2.95 -0.29 3.14
N GLU A 54 3.76 -0.77 4.07
CA GLU A 54 3.86 -2.19 4.39
C GLU A 54 2.48 -2.76 4.77
N ARG A 55 2.31 -4.05 4.49
CA ARG A 55 1.10 -4.78 4.85
C ARG A 55 0.98 -4.82 6.37
N TYR A 56 -0.22 -4.56 6.89
CA TYR A 56 -0.54 -4.47 8.32
C TYR A 56 0.10 -3.30 9.10
N GLN A 57 0.92 -2.46 8.48
CA GLN A 57 1.43 -1.26 9.14
C GLN A 57 0.29 -0.26 9.36
N ARG A 58 -0.05 0.00 10.63
CA ARG A 58 -1.11 0.93 11.04
C ARG A 58 -0.61 2.29 11.51
N ASN A 59 0.68 2.39 11.84
CA ASN A 59 1.30 3.59 12.39
C ASN A 59 2.54 3.95 11.57
N GLU A 60 2.82 5.24 11.44
CA GLU A 60 4.07 5.69 10.83
C GLU A 60 5.31 5.25 11.62
N LYS A 61 6.42 4.99 10.92
CA LYS A 61 7.68 4.55 11.54
C LYS A 61 8.25 5.60 12.49
N ALA A 62 8.02 6.89 12.20
CA ALA A 62 8.45 8.00 13.05
C ALA A 62 7.79 8.00 14.44
N LEU A 63 6.52 7.58 14.53
CA LEU A 63 5.82 7.41 15.81
C LEU A 63 6.51 6.35 16.66
N LEU A 64 6.79 5.18 16.06
CA LEU A 64 7.49 4.09 16.76
C LEU A 64 8.89 4.50 17.21
N ALA A 65 9.64 5.23 16.38
CA ALA A 65 10.96 5.75 16.73
C ALA A 65 10.89 6.70 17.95
N SER A 66 9.94 7.64 17.96
CA SER A 66 9.77 8.57 19.08
C SER A 66 9.39 7.88 20.41
N MET A 67 8.60 6.81 20.35
CA MET A 67 8.27 6.00 21.53
C MET A 67 9.49 5.27 22.10
N LEU A 68 10.36 4.76 21.22
CA LEU A 68 11.60 4.11 21.63
C LEU A 68 12.57 5.11 22.25
N GLU A 69 12.72 6.31 21.68
CA GLU A 69 13.55 7.37 22.25
C GLU A 69 13.08 7.82 23.64
N MET A 70 11.78 7.86 23.90
CA MET A 70 11.22 8.22 25.21
C MET A 70 11.52 7.16 26.31
N TYR A 71 11.77 5.92 25.92
CA TYR A 71 12.00 4.81 26.85
C TYR A 71 13.47 4.68 27.28
N VAL A 72 14.39 5.38 26.62
CA VAL A 72 15.82 5.46 26.98
C VAL A 72 16.02 6.50 28.08
#